data_AF-F0TA58-F1
#
_entry.id   AF-F0TA58-F1
#
_cell.length_a   1.000
_cell.length_b   1.000
_cell.length_c   1.000
_cell.angle_alpha   90.00
_cell.angle_beta   90.00
_cell.angle_gamma   90.00
#
_symmetry.space_group_name_H-M   'P 1'
#
loop_
_entity.id
_entity.type
_entity.pdbx_description
1 polymer ?
#
loop_
_entity_poly.entity_id
_entity_poly.type
_entity_poly.pdbx_seq_one_letter_code
_entity_poly.pdbx_strand_id
1 'polypeptide(L)'
;MKKMQTGGLGNDMGKLLERKEKKAKTQAQVKETKPTKQVSANQGLDSDLIENLHGTAKNQPRISFWDLESKVILSYLRETEPKFSISRKISTVLHEYFQREYPELWSEVENLREE
;
A
#
# COMPACT_ATOMS: atom_id res chain seq x y z
N MET A 1 33.93 -31.51 -36.33
CA MET A 1 34.23 -30.35 -35.45
C MET A 1 33.25 -30.36 -34.29
N LYS A 2 33.75 -30.52 -33.05
CA LYS A 2 32.96 -30.71 -31.83
C LYS A 2 32.71 -29.33 -31.19
N LYS A 3 31.46 -28.86 -31.13
CA LYS A 3 31.11 -27.59 -30.47
C LYS A 3 31.24 -27.76 -28.96
N MET A 4 32.13 -26.98 -28.34
CA MET A 4 32.28 -26.87 -26.89
C MET A 4 31.05 -26.15 -26.32
N GLN A 5 30.37 -26.79 -25.37
CA GLN A 5 29.35 -26.14 -24.54
C GLN A 5 30.06 -25.19 -23.56
N THR A 6 29.87 -23.89 -23.73
CA THR A 6 30.35 -22.86 -22.81
C THR A 6 29.47 -22.85 -21.57
N GLY A 7 30.08 -23.04 -20.41
CA GLY A 7 29.42 -23.13 -19.12
C GLY A 7 28.75 -21.83 -18.67
N GLY A 8 27.46 -21.92 -18.32
CA GLY A 8 27.02 -21.97 -16.93
C GLY A 8 27.13 -20.73 -16.02
N LEU A 9 27.66 -19.58 -16.45
CA LEU A 9 27.77 -18.40 -15.56
C LEU A 9 27.20 -17.09 -16.15
N GLY A 10 27.13 -16.96 -17.48
CA GLY A 10 26.65 -15.72 -18.13
C GLY A 10 25.13 -15.51 -18.01
N ASN A 11 24.34 -16.57 -18.11
CA ASN A 11 22.87 -16.47 -18.13
C ASN A 11 22.27 -16.15 -16.75
N ASP A 12 22.90 -16.62 -15.67
CA ASP A 12 22.39 -16.37 -14.32
C ASP A 12 22.69 -14.95 -13.84
N MET A 13 23.84 -14.39 -14.22
CA MET A 13 24.17 -13.01 -13.89
C MET A 13 23.26 -12.02 -14.64
N GLY A 14 22.92 -12.30 -15.90
CA GLY A 14 21.94 -11.53 -16.67
C GLY A 14 20.55 -11.51 -16.01
N LYS A 15 20.06 -12.66 -15.55
CA LYS A 15 18.78 -12.75 -14.80
C LYS A 15 18.82 -12.01 -13.46
N LEU A 16 19.98 -11.98 -12.80
CA LEU A 16 20.14 -11.32 -11.51
C LEU A 16 20.19 -9.79 -11.65
N LEU A 17 20.82 -9.30 -12.72
CA LEU A 17 20.80 -7.89 -13.12
C LEU A 17 19.39 -7.45 -13.51
N GLU A 18 18.66 -8.20 -14.33
CA GLU A 18 17.25 -7.91 -14.65
C GLU A 18 16.35 -7.85 -13.40
N ARG A 19 16.56 -8.74 -12.42
CA ARG A 19 15.81 -8.70 -11.15
C ARG A 19 16.15 -7.46 -10.31
N LYS A 20 17.42 -7.03 -10.28
CA LYS A 20 17.83 -5.80 -9.59
C LYS A 20 17.26 -4.57 -10.29
N GLU A 21 17.29 -4.52 -11.61
CA GLU A 21 16.69 -3.43 -12.39
C GLU A 21 15.17 -3.35 -12.22
N LYS A 22 14.47 -4.50 -12.20
CA LYS A 22 13.03 -4.53 -11.90
C LYS A 22 12.73 -4.04 -10.48
N LYS A 23 13.51 -4.44 -9.48
CA LYS A 23 13.34 -3.95 -8.10
C LYS A 23 13.66 -2.47 -7.92
N ALA A 24 14.67 -1.94 -8.63
CA ALA A 24 15.00 -0.52 -8.63
C ALA A 24 13.91 0.33 -9.32
N LYS A 25 13.32 -0.17 -10.42
CA LYS A 25 12.21 0.49 -11.12
C LYS A 25 10.92 0.52 -10.31
N THR A 26 10.66 -0.46 -9.45
CA THR A 26 9.51 -0.44 -8.52
C THR A 26 9.71 0.53 -7.36
N GLN A 27 10.95 0.78 -6.93
CA GLN A 27 11.24 1.72 -5.82
C GLN A 27 11.33 3.18 -6.27
N ALA A 28 11.61 3.47 -7.54
CA ALA A 28 11.72 4.82 -8.08
C ALA A 28 10.41 5.42 -8.62
N GLN A 29 9.27 4.70 -8.53
CA GLN A 29 7.94 5.23 -8.86
C GLN A 29 7.12 5.55 -7.61
N VAL A 30 7.70 6.29 -6.67
CA VAL A 30 6.89 7.20 -5.84
C VAL A 30 6.67 8.44 -6.70
N LYS A 31 5.74 8.33 -7.65
CA LYS A 31 5.26 9.48 -8.40
C LYS A 31 4.49 10.33 -7.41
N GLU A 32 5.00 11.52 -7.14
CA GLU A 32 4.23 12.64 -6.65
C GLU A 32 2.93 12.72 -7.45
N THR A 33 1.83 12.35 -6.82
CA THR A 33 0.50 12.62 -7.37
C THR A 33 0.32 14.13 -7.34
N LYS A 34 0.07 14.69 -8.52
CA LYS A 34 -0.34 16.08 -8.75
C LYS A 34 -1.34 16.55 -7.68
N PRO A 35 -1.32 17.82 -7.27
CA PRO A 35 -2.26 18.33 -6.27
C PRO A 35 -3.69 18.17 -6.81
N THR A 36 -4.42 17.23 -6.21
CA THR A 36 -5.88 17.14 -6.33
C THR A 36 -6.45 18.44 -5.76
N LYS A 37 -7.39 19.05 -6.50
CA LYS A 37 -8.11 20.27 -6.11
C LYS A 37 -8.48 20.20 -4.62
N GLN A 38 -7.99 21.16 -3.85
CA GLN A 38 -8.46 21.40 -2.50
C GLN A 38 -9.96 21.73 -2.59
N VAL A 39 -10.81 20.79 -2.17
CA VAL A 39 -12.24 21.06 -2.05
C VAL A 39 -12.40 21.97 -0.83
N SER A 40 -12.93 23.15 -1.12
CA SER A 40 -13.15 24.24 -0.18
C SER A 40 -14.03 23.78 0.99
N ALA A 41 -13.70 24.21 2.20
CA ALA A 41 -14.24 23.75 3.48
C ALA A 41 -15.70 24.14 3.78
N ASN A 42 -16.64 24.05 2.82
CA ASN A 42 -18.06 24.37 3.02
C ASN A 42 -19.03 23.63 2.09
N GLN A 43 -18.68 22.43 1.62
CA GLN A 43 -19.64 21.56 0.92
C GLN A 43 -19.70 20.24 1.69
N GLY A 44 -20.92 19.79 2.00
CA GLY A 44 -21.15 18.51 2.67
C GLY A 44 -20.46 17.36 1.96
N LEU A 45 -20.36 16.21 2.64
CA LEU A 45 -19.75 15.01 2.08
C LEU A 45 -20.41 14.66 0.74
N ASP A 46 -19.59 14.38 -0.27
CA ASP A 46 -20.04 13.94 -1.59
C ASP A 46 -20.31 12.42 -1.53
N SER A 47 -21.55 12.04 -1.23
CA SER A 47 -21.96 10.64 -1.09
C SER A 47 -21.72 9.83 -2.36
N ASP A 48 -21.96 10.41 -3.54
CA ASP A 48 -21.71 9.74 -4.83
C ASP A 48 -20.22 9.40 -4.99
N LEU A 49 -19.34 10.33 -4.60
CA LEU A 49 -17.90 10.08 -4.62
C LEU A 49 -17.50 8.97 -3.63
N ILE A 50 -18.07 8.97 -2.42
CA ILE A 50 -17.79 7.97 -1.40
C ILE A 50 -18.21 6.57 -1.87
N GLU A 51 -19.40 6.43 -2.47
CA GLU A 51 -19.89 5.15 -3.00
C GLU A 51 -18.99 4.61 -4.12
N ASN A 52 -18.60 5.47 -5.06
CA ASN A 52 -17.67 5.12 -6.14
C ASN A 52 -16.30 4.67 -5.61
N LEU A 53 -15.77 5.36 -4.60
CA LEU A 53 -14.53 5.01 -3.94
C LEU A 53 -14.67 3.68 -3.18
N HIS A 54 -15.80 3.42 -2.50
CA HIS A 54 -16.08 2.16 -1.83
C HIS A 54 -16.09 0.98 -2.82
N GLY A 55 -16.75 1.13 -3.97
CA GLY A 55 -16.74 0.12 -5.04
C GLY A 55 -15.34 -0.16 -5.58
N THR A 56 -14.52 0.87 -5.74
CA THR A 56 -13.12 0.72 -6.18
C THR A 56 -12.24 0.06 -5.12
N ALA A 57 -12.42 0.44 -3.86
CA ALA A 57 -11.66 -0.07 -2.71
C ALA A 57 -11.86 -1.58 -2.49
N LYS A 58 -13.07 -2.11 -2.73
CA LYS A 58 -13.35 -3.56 -2.69
C LYS A 58 -12.40 -4.35 -3.60
N ASN A 59 -12.01 -3.77 -4.74
CA ASN A 59 -11.14 -4.41 -5.72
C ASN A 59 -9.64 -4.13 -5.49
N GLN A 60 -9.29 -3.19 -4.62
CA GLN A 60 -7.92 -2.75 -4.35
C GLN A 60 -7.60 -2.69 -2.85
N PRO A 61 -7.55 -3.83 -2.14
CA PRO A 61 -7.45 -3.86 -0.69
C PRO A 61 -6.06 -3.48 -0.15
N ARG A 62 -5.04 -3.30 -1.01
CA ARG A 62 -3.65 -3.12 -0.58
C ARG A 62 -3.19 -1.68 -0.71
N ILE A 63 -3.26 -0.96 0.41
CA ILE A 63 -2.53 0.28 0.62
C ILE A 63 -1.12 -0.05 1.11
N SER A 64 -0.11 0.57 0.49
CA SER A 64 1.29 0.44 0.88
C SER A 64 1.72 1.71 1.59
N PHE A 65 1.82 1.69 2.91
CA PHE A 65 2.19 2.86 3.72
C PHE A 65 3.40 2.56 4.57
N TRP A 66 4.60 3.01 4.21
CA TRP A 66 5.71 2.92 5.15
C TRP A 66 6.73 4.03 4.89
N ASP A 67 6.80 5.02 5.78
CA ASP A 67 8.06 5.72 6.05
C ASP A 67 9.09 4.73 6.62
N LEU A 68 10.36 5.13 6.63
CA LEU A 68 11.45 4.22 6.99
C LEU A 68 11.35 3.78 8.45
N GLU A 69 11.01 4.71 9.32
CA GLU A 69 10.90 4.55 10.77
C GLU A 69 9.80 3.55 11.11
N SER A 70 8.58 3.76 10.59
CA SER A 70 7.47 2.82 10.74
C SER A 70 7.83 1.42 10.26
N LYS A 71 8.53 1.31 9.13
CA LYS A 71 8.96 0.01 8.59
C LYS A 71 9.93 -0.71 9.53
N VAL A 72 10.93 -0.01 10.06
CA VAL A 72 11.91 -0.59 10.99
C VAL A 72 11.21 -1.07 12.25
N ILE A 73 10.32 -0.27 12.83
CA ILE A 73 9.58 -0.63 14.03
C ILE A 73 8.69 -1.85 13.79
N LEU A 74 7.91 -1.86 12.70
CA LEU A 74 7.01 -2.97 12.38
C LEU A 74 7.77 -4.27 12.08
N SER A 75 8.93 -4.18 11.43
CA SER A 75 9.82 -5.33 11.24
C SER A 75 10.29 -5.86 12.59
N TYR A 76 10.84 -4.99 13.44
CA TYR A 76 11.30 -5.36 14.77
C TYR A 76 10.21 -6.08 15.57
N LEU A 77 9.01 -5.49 15.67
CA LEU A 77 7.88 -6.09 16.40
C LEU A 77 7.47 -7.45 15.83
N ARG A 78 7.48 -7.60 14.51
CA ARG A 78 7.21 -8.90 13.87
C ARG A 78 8.23 -9.96 14.24
N GLU A 79 9.50 -9.58 14.38
CA GLU A 79 10.57 -10.50 14.76
C GLU A 79 10.59 -10.80 16.27
N THR A 80 10.23 -9.83 17.12
CA THR A 80 10.35 -9.98 18.58
C THR A 80 9.09 -10.45 19.28
N GLU A 81 7.91 -10.20 18.73
CA GLU A 81 6.64 -10.53 19.37
C GLU A 81 5.97 -11.77 18.74
N PRO A 82 5.63 -12.80 19.54
CA PRO A 82 4.95 -13.97 19.02
C PRO A 82 3.55 -13.59 18.52
N LYS A 83 3.18 -14.11 17.35
CA LYS A 83 1.86 -13.87 16.71
C LYS A 83 1.60 -12.41 16.32
N PHE A 84 2.63 -11.56 16.23
CA PHE A 84 2.46 -10.19 15.75
C PHE A 84 2.02 -10.17 14.29
N SER A 85 0.95 -9.42 14.00
CA SER A 85 0.42 -9.23 12.66
C SER A 85 0.43 -7.75 12.33
N ILE A 86 1.37 -7.37 11.46
CA ILE A 86 1.53 -5.99 10.95
C ILE A 86 0.20 -5.48 10.40
N SER A 87 -0.43 -6.23 9.50
CA SER A 87 -1.69 -5.81 8.87
C SER A 87 -2.81 -5.62 9.88
N ARG A 88 -2.93 -6.51 10.87
CA ARG A 88 -3.95 -6.40 11.92
C ARG A 88 -3.71 -5.15 12.78
N LYS A 89 -2.47 -4.93 13.23
CA LYS A 89 -2.16 -3.79 14.10
C LYS A 89 -2.44 -2.46 13.39
N ILE A 90 -2.07 -2.35 12.13
CA ILE A 90 -2.27 -1.13 11.35
C ILE A 90 -3.74 -0.92 11.03
N SER A 91 -4.46 -1.98 10.67
CA SER A 91 -5.91 -1.91 10.47
C SER A 91 -6.58 -1.32 11.71
N THR A 92 -6.20 -1.77 12.91
CA THR A 92 -6.70 -1.22 14.18
C THR A 92 -6.33 0.24 14.36
N VAL A 93 -5.05 0.60 14.17
CA VAL A 93 -4.58 2.00 14.34
C VAL A 93 -5.30 2.95 13.39
N LEU A 94 -5.46 2.58 12.12
CA LEU A 94 -6.15 3.40 11.13
C LEU A 94 -7.64 3.51 11.44
N HIS A 95 -8.28 2.40 11.81
CA HIS A 95 -9.69 2.40 12.20
C HIS A 95 -9.95 3.37 13.36
N GLU A 96 -9.18 3.24 14.45
CA GLU A 96 -9.30 4.11 15.62
C GLU A 96 -9.02 5.58 15.27
N TYR A 97 -8.02 5.84 14.44
CA TYR A 97 -7.68 7.19 13.99
C TYR A 97 -8.81 7.81 13.16
N PHE A 98 -9.32 7.13 12.14
CA PHE A 98 -10.35 7.69 11.27
C PHE A 98 -11.69 7.86 11.97
N GLN A 99 -12.07 6.93 12.85
CA GLN A 99 -13.28 7.06 13.65
C GLN A 99 -13.21 8.29 14.57
N ARG A 100 -12.02 8.61 15.10
CA ARG A 100 -11.83 9.77 15.98
C ARG A 100 -11.75 11.10 15.21
N GLU A 101 -10.98 11.15 14.13
CA GLU A 101 -10.68 12.40 13.42
C GLU A 101 -11.72 12.76 12.35
N TYR A 102 -12.42 11.78 11.78
CA TYR A 102 -13.40 11.97 10.70
C TYR A 102 -14.72 11.23 11.00
N PRO A 103 -15.38 11.51 12.13
CA PRO A 103 -16.57 10.75 12.54
C PRO A 103 -17.72 10.84 11.53
N GLU A 104 -17.95 12.00 10.91
CA GLU A 104 -19.03 12.17 9.92
C GLU A 104 -18.79 11.32 8.66
N LEU A 105 -17.56 11.31 8.15
CA LEU A 105 -17.17 10.47 7.01
C LEU A 105 -17.22 8.98 7.38
N TRP A 106 -16.84 8.65 8.61
CA TRP A 106 -16.89 7.29 9.13
C TRP A 106 -18.32 6.76 9.14
N SER A 107 -19.28 7.56 9.63
CA SER A 107 -20.70 7.20 9.63
C SER A 107 -21.26 6.98 8.22
N GLU A 108 -20.91 7.83 7.25
CA GLU A 108 -21.35 7.64 5.87
C GLU A 108 -20.83 6.32 5.27
N VAL A 109 -19.57 5.98 5.55
CA VAL A 109 -18.97 4.71 5.11
C VAL A 109 -19.56 3.50 5.83
N GLU A 110 -19.96 3.63 7.10
CA GLU A 110 -20.66 2.56 7.83
C GLU A 110 -22.04 2.29 7.25
N ASN A 111 -22.81 3.31 6.89
CA ASN A 111 -24.12 3.15 6.26
C ASN A 111 -24.01 2.32 4.95
N LEU A 112 -22.96 2.56 4.15
CA LEU A 112 -22.68 1.79 2.91
C LEU A 112 -22.30 0.31 3.14
N ARG A 113 -22.04 -0.11 4.38
CA ARG A 113 -21.81 -1.53 4.73
C ARG A 113 -23.08 -2.27 5.11
N GLU A 114 -24.10 -1.54 5.54
CA GLU A 114 -25.37 -2.12 6.03
C GLU A 114 -26.39 -2.33 4.90
N GLU A 115 -26.16 -1.73 3.72
CA GLU A 115 -26.87 -1.97 2.47
C GLU A 115 -26.33 -3.18 1.67
#